data_AF-A0A857GKK9-F1
#
_entry.id   AF-A0A857GKK9-F1
#
_cell.length_a   1.000
_cell.length_b   1.000
_cell.length_c   1.000
_cell.angle_alpha   90.00
_cell.angle_beta   90.00
_cell.angle_gamma   90.00
#
_symmetry.space_group_name_H-M   'P 1'
#
loop_
_entity.id
_entity.type
_entity.pdbx_description
1 polymer ?
#
loop_
_entity_poly.entity_id
_entity_poly.type
_entity_poly.pdbx_seq_one_letter_code
_entity_poly.pdbx_strand_id
1 'polypeptide(L)'
;MPPPCKRCASTRMLNLETAQRVSVVGSTLIGGAVGAWRATAVTGSQPLAETRFPLAKLPAAMMGAVAGGQTGSRIATSLFEQWLPVGSGTPWLCLSCGCTYRDAYPPLAPNA
;
A
#
# COMPACT_ATOMS: atom_id res chain seq x y z
N MET A 1 15.89 5.25 17.67
CA MET A 1 15.56 3.87 18.11
C MET A 1 14.06 3.76 18.37
N PRO A 2 13.40 2.63 18.06
CA PRO A 2 11.98 2.45 18.37
C PRO A 2 11.74 2.47 19.89
N PRO A 3 10.73 3.18 20.39
CA PRO A 3 10.43 3.20 21.82
C PRO A 3 9.97 1.81 22.27
N PRO A 4 10.20 1.39 23.54
CA PRO A 4 9.64 0.15 24.05
C PRO A 4 8.10 0.26 24.16
N CYS A 5 7.42 -0.87 24.03
CA CYS A 5 5.98 -0.93 24.20
C CYS A 5 5.54 -0.48 25.60
N LYS A 6 4.65 0.50 25.68
CA LYS A 6 4.10 1.02 26.95
C LYS A 6 3.32 -0.02 27.78
N ARG A 7 2.88 -1.13 27.16
CA ARG A 7 2.06 -2.17 27.83
C ARG A 7 2.82 -3.43 28.23
N CYS A 8 3.81 -3.86 27.44
CA CYS A 8 4.54 -5.11 27.68
C CYS A 8 6.07 -4.96 27.70
N ALA A 9 6.60 -3.74 27.62
CA ALA A 9 8.03 -3.42 27.57
C ALA A 9 8.82 -4.08 26.41
N SER A 10 8.15 -4.74 25.47
CA SER A 10 8.79 -5.32 24.29
C SER A 10 9.39 -4.26 23.38
N THR A 11 10.56 -4.55 22.82
CA THR A 11 11.25 -3.69 21.85
C THR A 11 10.81 -3.96 20.40
N ARG A 12 9.97 -4.97 20.17
CA ARG A 12 9.43 -5.32 18.85
C ARG A 12 8.29 -4.39 18.46
N MET A 13 8.65 -3.19 18.03
CA MET A 13 7.71 -2.17 17.55
C MET A 13 7.82 -2.00 16.05
N LEU A 14 6.67 -1.94 15.39
CA LEU A 14 6.53 -1.61 13.98
C LEU A 14 6.05 -0.15 13.85
N ASN A 15 6.74 0.64 13.04
CA ASN A 15 6.29 1.98 12.68
C ASN A 15 5.16 1.87 11.64
N LEU A 16 3.96 2.25 12.04
CA LEU A 16 2.77 2.15 11.22
C LEU A 16 2.74 3.17 10.07
N GLU A 17 3.48 4.29 10.19
CA GLU A 17 3.63 5.25 9.09
C GLU A 17 4.45 4.65 7.94
N THR A 18 5.58 4.01 8.26
CA THR A 18 6.35 3.27 7.26
C THR A 18 5.56 2.10 6.70
N ALA A 19 4.81 1.37 7.54
CA ALA A 19 3.96 0.28 7.08
C ALA A 19 2.88 0.78 6.11
N GLN A 20 2.26 1.92 6.40
CA GLN A 20 1.29 2.58 5.52
C GLN A 20 1.93 2.91 4.17
N ARG A 21 3.09 3.57 4.16
CA ARG A 21 3.77 3.94 2.90
C ARG A 21 4.09 2.71 2.06
N VAL A 22 4.64 1.66 2.68
CA VAL A 22 4.94 0.40 1.98
C VAL A 22 3.66 -0.25 1.45
N SER A 23 2.59 -0.26 2.24
CA SER A 23 1.29 -0.81 1.82
C SER A 23 0.67 -0.04 0.66
N VAL A 24 0.77 1.29 0.66
CA VAL A 24 0.25 2.14 -0.43
C VAL A 24 1.02 1.86 -1.71
N VAL A 25 2.35 1.81 -1.66
CA VAL A 25 3.18 1.49 -2.83
C VAL A 25 2.86 0.07 -3.33
N GLY A 26 2.83 -0.92 -2.44
CA GLY A 26 2.51 -2.30 -2.78
C GLY A 26 1.12 -2.45 -3.42
N SER A 27 0.11 -1.79 -2.84
CA SER A 27 -1.27 -1.84 -3.36
C SER A 27 -1.41 -1.08 -4.68
N THR A 28 -0.61 -0.04 -4.91
CA THR A 28 -0.54 0.64 -6.21
C THR A 28 0.00 -0.29 -7.28
N LEU A 29 1.05 -1.06 -6.98
CA LEU A 29 1.63 -2.02 -7.93
C LEU A 29 0.66 -3.17 -8.21
N ILE A 30 0.08 -3.78 -7.17
CA ILE A 30 -0.88 -4.88 -7.32
C ILE A 30 -2.13 -4.39 -8.07
N GLY A 31 -2.68 -3.26 -7.67
CA GLY A 31 -3.83 -2.65 -8.33
C GLY A 31 -3.55 -2.35 -9.80
N GLY A 32 -2.35 -1.86 -10.13
CA GLY A 32 -1.94 -1.62 -11.50
C GLY A 32 -1.81 -2.91 -12.32
N ALA A 33 -1.19 -3.95 -11.76
CA ALA A 33 -1.09 -5.24 -12.43
C ALA A 33 -2.48 -5.85 -12.70
N VAL A 34 -3.37 -5.81 -11.71
CA VAL A 34 -4.76 -6.31 -11.85
C VAL A 34 -5.54 -5.47 -12.85
N GLY A 35 -5.38 -4.15 -12.84
CA GLY A 35 -6.05 -3.25 -13.78
C GLY A 35 -5.59 -3.45 -15.22
N ALA A 36 -4.28 -3.60 -15.44
CA ALA A 36 -3.70 -3.92 -16.74
C ALA A 36 -4.19 -5.29 -17.25
N TRP A 37 -4.19 -6.29 -16.38
CA TRP A 37 -4.69 -7.63 -16.70
C TRP A 37 -6.16 -7.60 -17.07
N ARG A 38 -7.03 -6.96 -16.27
CA ARG A 38 -8.45 -6.84 -16.59
C ARG A 38 -8.70 -6.09 -17.89
N ALA A 39 -7.98 -5.00 -18.14
CA ALA A 39 -8.11 -4.22 -19.37
C ALA A 39 -7.68 -5.00 -20.63
N THR A 40 -6.82 -6.01 -20.48
CA THR A 40 -6.34 -6.84 -21.60
C THR A 40 -7.03 -8.21 -21.69
N ALA A 41 -7.62 -8.68 -20.59
CA ALA A 41 -8.33 -9.96 -20.48
C ALA A 41 -9.85 -9.84 -20.74
N VAL A 42 -10.43 -8.64 -20.71
CA VAL A 42 -11.80 -8.43 -21.22
C VAL A 42 -11.76 -8.55 -22.74
N THR A 43 -11.84 -9.78 -23.21
CA THR A 43 -11.85 -10.15 -24.61
C THR A 43 -13.09 -11.00 -24.88
N GLY A 44 -14.22 -10.34 -25.15
CA GLY A 44 -15.21 -10.91 -26.07
C GLY A 44 -14.58 -11.10 -27.46
N SER A 45 -15.29 -11.77 -28.37
CA SER A 45 -14.84 -12.12 -29.75
C SER A 45 -13.96 -11.04 -30.38
N GLN A 46 -12.64 -11.23 -30.36
CA GLN A 46 -11.70 -10.21 -30.81
C GLN A 46 -11.55 -10.26 -32.33
N PRO A 47 -11.51 -9.11 -33.02
CA PRO A 47 -11.17 -9.07 -34.43
C PRO A 47 -9.74 -9.58 -34.65
N LEU A 48 -9.51 -10.27 -35.77
CA LEU A 48 -8.23 -10.87 -36.19
C LEU A 48 -7.00 -9.93 -36.11
N ALA A 49 -7.24 -8.61 -36.08
CA ALA A 49 -6.20 -7.59 -35.91
C ALA A 49 -5.55 -7.63 -34.51
N GLU A 50 -6.33 -7.85 -33.45
CA GLU A 50 -5.83 -7.88 -32.06
C GLU A 50 -4.96 -9.12 -31.77
N THR A 51 -5.21 -10.22 -32.50
CA THR A 51 -4.39 -11.44 -32.43
C THR A 51 -3.06 -11.30 -33.16
N ARG A 52 -2.94 -10.36 -34.11
CA ARG A 52 -1.72 -10.16 -34.91
C ARG A 52 -0.83 -9.03 -34.39
N PHE A 53 -1.38 -8.07 -33.66
CA PHE A 53 -0.64 -6.92 -33.13
C PHE A 53 -0.83 -6.78 -31.61
N PRO A 54 -0.05 -7.50 -30.78
CA PRO A 54 -0.17 -7.42 -29.33
C PRO A 54 0.07 -6.00 -28.77
N LEU A 55 0.77 -5.12 -29.52
CA LEU A 55 0.91 -3.70 -29.17
C LEU A 55 -0.40 -2.91 -29.21
N ALA A 56 -1.42 -3.36 -29.95
CA ALA A 56 -2.72 -2.66 -30.00
C ALA A 56 -3.41 -2.62 -28.61
N LYS A 57 -3.10 -3.59 -27.74
CA LYS A 57 -3.62 -3.67 -26.37
C LYS A 57 -2.86 -2.81 -25.37
N LEU A 58 -1.71 -2.24 -25.76
CA LEU A 58 -0.84 -1.50 -24.85
C LEU A 58 -1.49 -0.23 -24.28
N PRO A 59 -2.23 0.60 -25.05
CA PRO A 59 -2.94 1.74 -24.48
C PRO A 59 -4.00 1.34 -23.45
N ALA A 60 -4.76 0.27 -23.73
CA ALA A 60 -5.76 -0.26 -22.80
C ALA A 60 -5.10 -0.82 -21.53
N ALA A 61 -4.00 -1.57 -21.68
CA ALA A 61 -3.21 -2.08 -20.57
C ALA A 61 -2.66 -0.94 -19.68
N MET A 62 -2.14 0.12 -20.29
CA MET A 62 -1.63 1.28 -19.54
C MET A 62 -2.74 2.03 -18.81
N MET A 63 -3.86 2.31 -19.48
CA MET A 63 -5.01 2.95 -18.83
C MET A 63 -5.53 2.09 -17.67
N GLY A 64 -5.63 0.78 -17.87
CA GLY A 64 -5.97 -0.19 -16.82
C GLY A 64 -4.98 -0.16 -15.66
N ALA A 65 -3.67 -0.11 -15.95
CA ALA A 65 -2.62 -0.05 -14.94
C ALA A 65 -2.70 1.22 -14.09
N VAL A 66 -2.89 2.37 -14.71
CA VAL A 66 -2.98 3.65 -13.98
C VAL A 66 -4.24 3.69 -13.13
N ALA A 67 -5.40 3.34 -13.69
CA ALA A 67 -6.67 3.33 -12.97
C ALA A 67 -6.66 2.33 -11.80
N GLY A 68 -6.17 1.12 -12.05
CA GLY A 68 -6.04 0.08 -11.03
C GLY A 68 -5.05 0.47 -9.94
N GLY A 69 -3.92 1.07 -10.29
CA GLY A 69 -2.91 1.53 -9.33
C GLY A 69 -3.43 2.66 -8.44
N GLN A 70 -4.11 3.67 -9.01
CA GLN A 70 -4.77 4.71 -8.23
C GLN A 70 -5.82 4.14 -7.27
N THR A 71 -6.60 3.17 -7.74
CA THR A 71 -7.62 2.50 -6.91
C THR A 71 -6.97 1.74 -5.76
N GLY A 72 -5.93 0.95 -6.03
CA GLY A 72 -5.19 0.20 -5.00
C GLY A 72 -4.53 1.11 -3.97
N SER A 73 -3.93 2.23 -4.41
CA SER A 73 -3.39 3.27 -3.53
C SER A 73 -4.45 3.83 -2.58
N ARG A 74 -5.62 4.22 -3.12
CA ARG A 74 -6.73 4.79 -2.33
C ARG A 74 -7.28 3.80 -1.31
N ILE A 75 -7.46 2.54 -1.71
CA ILE A 75 -7.94 1.49 -0.81
C ILE A 75 -6.97 1.33 0.36
N ALA A 76 -5.66 1.21 0.08
CA ALA A 76 -4.65 1.11 1.13
C ALA A 76 -4.67 2.31 2.06
N THR A 77 -4.73 3.54 1.53
CA THR A 77 -4.81 4.76 2.35
C THR A 77 -6.05 4.74 3.25
N SER A 78 -7.23 4.44 2.71
CA SER A 78 -8.49 4.40 3.47
C SER A 78 -8.48 3.35 4.58
N LEU A 79 -7.87 2.18 4.33
CA LEU A 79 -7.70 1.14 5.34
C LEU A 79 -6.83 1.66 6.48
N PHE A 80 -5.67 2.25 6.17
CA PHE A 80 -4.80 2.79 7.23
C PHE A 80 -5.46 3.95 7.99
N GLU A 81 -6.21 4.83 7.33
CA GLU A 81 -6.97 5.89 8.01
C GLU A 81 -7.98 5.32 9.02
N GLN A 82 -8.63 4.20 8.70
CA GLN A 82 -9.59 3.56 9.62
C GLN A 82 -8.92 2.81 10.77
N TRP A 83 -7.73 2.24 10.56
CA TRP A 83 -7.04 1.40 11.54
C TRP A 83 -6.02 2.14 12.41
N LEU A 84 -5.52 3.29 11.95
CA LEU A 84 -4.54 4.08 12.69
C LEU A 84 -5.18 4.72 13.93
N PRO A 85 -4.49 4.71 15.09
CA PRO A 85 -4.97 5.42 16.26
C PRO A 85 -5.12 6.92 15.94
N VAL A 86 -6.20 7.54 16.42
CA VAL A 86 -6.42 8.99 16.30
C VAL A 86 -5.45 9.78 17.17
N GLY A 87 -5.08 10.99 16.76
CA GLY A 87 -4.21 11.91 17.52
C GLY A 87 -2.91 12.30 16.81
N SER A 88 -2.05 13.03 17.51
CA SER A 88 -0.75 13.50 17.02
C SER A 88 0.40 12.55 17.42
N GLY A 89 1.50 12.59 16.67
CA GLY A 89 2.69 11.76 16.91
C GLY A 89 2.81 10.56 15.97
N THR A 90 3.95 9.86 16.01
CA THR A 90 4.25 8.70 15.17
C THR A 90 3.46 7.48 15.66
N PRO A 91 2.67 6.81 14.80
CA PRO A 91 1.91 5.64 15.18
C PRO A 91 2.80 4.39 15.23
N TRP A 92 2.70 3.63 16.33
CA TRP A 92 3.47 2.42 16.58
C TRP A 92 2.55 1.24 16.88
N LEU A 93 2.92 0.05 16.41
CA LEU A 93 2.29 -1.24 16.72
C LEU A 93 3.29 -2.15 17.45
N CYS A 94 2.90 -2.67 18.60
CA CYS A 94 3.68 -3.71 19.27
C CYS A 94 3.38 -5.08 18.68
N LEU A 95 4.40 -5.75 18.13
CA LEU A 95 4.25 -7.09 17.55
C LEU A 95 4.09 -8.19 18.60
N SER A 96 4.41 -7.91 19.86
CA SER A 96 4.28 -8.88 20.96
C SER A 96 2.87 -8.93 21.55
N CYS A 97 2.25 -7.77 21.81
CA CYS A 97 0.95 -7.70 22.48
C CYS A 97 -0.16 -7.07 21.62
N GLY A 98 0.12 -6.70 20.37
CA GLY A 98 -0.85 -6.13 19.43
C GLY A 98 -1.30 -4.70 19.76
N CYS A 99 -0.74 -4.05 20.78
CA CYS A 99 -1.17 -2.71 21.18
C CYS A 99 -0.66 -1.65 20.22
N THR A 100 -1.54 -0.72 19.87
CA THR A 100 -1.25 0.45 19.05
C THR A 100 -1.29 1.72 19.91
N TYR A 101 -0.36 2.63 19.66
CA TYR A 101 -0.36 3.94 20.30
C TYR A 101 0.38 4.96 19.42
N ARG A 102 0.18 6.24 19.68
CA ARG A 102 1.02 7.30 19.13
C ARG A 102 2.04 7.74 20.14
N ASP A 103 3.25 8.04 19.65
CA ASP A 103 4.29 8.64 20.47
C ASP A 103 4.66 10.01 19.92
N ALA A 104 4.81 10.98 20.82
CA ALA A 104 5.06 12.38 20.46
C ALA A 104 6.48 12.61 19.93
N TYR A 105 7.42 11.72 20.28
CA TYR A 105 8.78 11.78 19.79
C TYR A 105 8.91 11.03 18.45
N PRO A 106 9.32 11.72 17.36
CA PRO A 106 9.74 11.01 16.15
C PRO A 106 10.94 10.13 16.50
N PRO A 107 11.15 9.00 15.79
CA PRO A 107 12.36 8.22 15.98
C PRO A 107 13.55 9.14 15.71
N LEU A 108 14.33 9.45 16.75
CA LEU A 108 15.63 10.10 16.61
C LEU A 108 16.38 9.33 15.52
N ALA A 109 16.67 10.02 14.41
CA ALA A 109 17.53 9.50 13.36
C ALA A 109 18.82 9.05 14.05
N PRO A 110 19.39 7.87 13.68
CA PRO A 110 20.73 7.56 14.12
C PRO A 110 21.63 8.69 13.62
N ASN A 111 22.29 9.38 14.55
CA ASN A 111 23.34 10.33 14.22
C ASN A 111 24.35 9.59 13.34
N ALA A 112 24.74 10.24 12.24
CA ALA A 112 25.80 9.81 11.35
C ALA A 112 27.12 9.56 12.09
#